data_AF-A0A358N0K3-F1
#
_entry.id   AF-A0A358N0K3-F1
#
_cell.length_a   1.000
_cell.length_b   1.000
_cell.length_c   1.000
_cell.angle_alpha   90.00
_cell.angle_beta   90.00
_cell.angle_gamma   90.00
#
_symmetry.space_group_name_H-M   'P 1'
#
loop_
_entity.id
_entity.type
_entity.pdbx_description
1 polymer ?
#
loop_
_entity_poly.entity_id
_entity_poly.type
_entity_poly.pdbx_seq_one_letter_code
_entity_poly.pdbx_strand_id
1 'polypeptide(L)'
;MSETFTPAPPTMQRRHDLDALRAIAMLLGIVLHSALSFAPIPWIVQDSQQSQFFYYLFSFIHGFRMPLFFLISGFFTAMLWRKRGLLALFKQRSKRILLPLVLGMWTIIPLLWVVSISISLAQNQADSKNTISNKSQFAVEDGIWQVSRTGDLAELETQIKAGANLNARQPNSGTTPLGEAVIGNQPAAVTLLLKHGADPNQRSLDNSTPLHWACILGRAEIAAQLIDAEADVSAQNNYQSTPTDNLEIDWPTTRVIASMMKTEFDQKEIEQGRRQISKSLGNEGENIANALFGLLFLFPVFHHLWFLWFLCWLVIGFAVYAAMLDSLNIKNVPQWFTASPLRYLWLVPLTMLPQAFMGIENPSFGPDTSVGLLPLPQVLFYYAIFFGFGALYYDCKDVAGRLGKRWYITLPFAVFILFPVGMVFIEGESKLLNNLQEEYHRLAYLTVQVLFAWTVACGSMGMFRSLLHQERKSLRYISDSSYWLYLAHMPLVLILQFIVRDWPLPALLKFTIVCGVTTISLLISYQLCVRYTWLGNLLNGPRKRPQPLLTATLASSDITSHTPKSTGEMSG
;
A
#
# COMPACT_ATOMS: atom_id res chain seq x y z
N MET A 1 -2.71 27.54 -60.12
CA MET A 1 -1.98 27.02 -58.94
C MET A 1 -2.96 26.19 -58.13
N SER A 2 -2.89 24.86 -58.26
CA SER A 2 -3.73 23.93 -57.50
C SER A 2 -3.17 23.81 -56.08
N GLU A 3 -3.90 24.32 -55.09
CA GLU A 3 -3.60 24.06 -53.68
C GLU A 3 -3.65 22.55 -53.44
N THR A 4 -2.48 21.96 -53.19
CA THR A 4 -2.36 20.58 -52.74
C THR A 4 -2.99 20.49 -51.36
N PHE A 5 -4.22 19.97 -51.32
CA PHE A 5 -4.90 19.52 -50.12
C PHE A 5 -3.98 18.50 -49.42
N THR A 6 -3.28 18.93 -48.38
CA THR A 6 -2.58 18.00 -47.49
C THR A 6 -3.66 17.27 -46.69
N PRO A 7 -3.80 15.93 -46.82
CA PRO A 7 -4.80 15.22 -46.06
C PRO A 7 -4.49 15.41 -44.57
N ALA A 8 -5.51 15.81 -43.81
CA ALA A 8 -5.42 15.91 -42.36
C ALA A 8 -4.85 14.59 -41.80
N PRO A 9 -3.93 14.64 -40.82
CA PRO A 9 -3.33 13.43 -40.26
C PRO A 9 -4.45 12.48 -39.78
N PRO A 10 -4.33 11.17 -40.02
CA PRO A 10 -5.40 10.21 -39.77
C PRO A 10 -5.90 10.36 -38.33
N THR A 11 -7.20 10.68 -38.18
CA THR A 11 -7.85 10.82 -36.90
C THR A 11 -7.82 9.47 -36.20
N MET A 12 -7.13 9.43 -35.08
CA MET A 12 -6.79 8.20 -34.40
C MET A 12 -8.05 7.55 -33.82
N GLN A 13 -8.35 6.29 -34.19
CA GLN A 13 -9.46 5.57 -33.59
C GLN A 13 -9.14 5.31 -32.10
N ARG A 14 -9.94 5.91 -31.23
CA ARG A 14 -9.77 5.86 -29.77
C ARG A 14 -9.96 4.42 -29.28
N ARG A 15 -9.06 3.97 -28.40
CA ARG A 15 -9.12 2.63 -27.79
C ARG A 15 -10.06 2.64 -26.57
N HIS A 16 -11.35 2.47 -26.84
CA HIS A 16 -12.40 2.46 -25.81
C HIS A 16 -12.25 1.31 -24.81
N ASP A 17 -11.69 0.19 -25.25
CA ASP A 17 -11.36 -0.98 -24.44
C ASP A 17 -10.37 -0.63 -23.32
N LEU A 18 -9.29 0.08 -23.64
CA LEU A 18 -8.27 0.45 -22.66
C LEU A 18 -8.72 1.58 -21.73
N ASP A 19 -9.57 2.49 -22.20
CA ASP A 19 -10.19 3.51 -21.36
C ASP A 19 -11.13 2.86 -20.32
N ALA A 20 -11.95 1.91 -20.74
CA ALA A 20 -12.82 1.15 -19.85
C ALA A 20 -12.00 0.34 -18.82
N LEU A 21 -10.92 -0.30 -19.27
CA LEU A 21 -10.04 -1.06 -18.39
C LEU A 21 -9.41 -0.18 -17.31
N ARG A 22 -8.90 0.99 -17.71
CA ARG A 22 -8.38 1.99 -16.77
C ARG A 22 -9.45 2.46 -15.80
N ALA A 23 -10.67 2.73 -16.28
CA ALA A 23 -11.78 3.19 -15.45
C ALA A 23 -12.12 2.18 -14.34
N ILE A 24 -12.29 0.91 -14.71
CA ILE A 24 -12.62 -0.15 -13.74
C ILE A 24 -11.45 -0.42 -12.81
N ALA A 25 -10.23 -0.50 -13.34
CA ALA A 25 -9.03 -0.65 -12.50
C ALA A 25 -8.92 0.48 -11.48
N MET A 26 -9.35 1.71 -11.83
CA MET A 26 -9.32 2.84 -10.91
C MET A 26 -10.31 2.70 -9.76
N LEU A 27 -11.54 2.25 -10.05
CA LEU A 27 -12.55 1.98 -9.02
C LEU A 27 -12.11 0.89 -8.05
N LEU A 28 -11.42 -0.15 -8.54
CA LEU A 28 -10.85 -1.20 -7.69
C LEU A 28 -9.87 -0.66 -6.64
N GLY A 29 -9.30 0.54 -6.83
CA GLY A 29 -8.45 1.16 -5.81
C GLY A 29 -9.23 1.74 -4.66
N ILE A 30 -10.42 2.29 -4.92
CA ILE A 30 -11.32 2.75 -3.86
C ILE A 30 -11.77 1.53 -3.06
N VAL A 31 -12.13 0.43 -3.75
CA VAL A 31 -12.47 -0.87 -3.15
C VAL A 31 -11.33 -1.36 -2.27
N LEU A 32 -10.10 -1.40 -2.79
CA LEU A 32 -8.91 -1.83 -2.05
C LEU A 32 -8.69 -1.02 -0.77
N HIS A 33 -8.63 0.32 -0.85
CA HIS A 33 -8.34 1.13 0.34
C HIS A 33 -9.51 1.15 1.33
N SER A 34 -10.74 0.99 0.85
CA SER A 34 -11.92 0.85 1.72
C SER A 34 -11.86 -0.46 2.52
N ALA A 35 -11.35 -1.54 1.92
CA ALA A 35 -11.24 -2.85 2.56
C ALA A 35 -10.22 -2.90 3.70
N LEU A 36 -9.18 -2.04 3.67
CA LEU A 36 -8.09 -2.04 4.66
C LEU A 36 -8.58 -1.91 6.11
N SER A 37 -9.59 -1.08 6.37
CA SER A 37 -10.16 -0.91 7.71
C SER A 37 -10.88 -2.16 8.24
N PHE A 38 -11.32 -3.05 7.36
CA PHE A 38 -12.04 -4.28 7.70
C PHE A 38 -11.16 -5.54 7.62
N ALA A 39 -9.93 -5.40 7.12
CA ALA A 39 -8.96 -6.49 7.08
C ALA A 39 -8.14 -6.49 8.37
N PRO A 40 -7.67 -7.66 8.86
CA PRO A 40 -6.76 -7.76 10.00
C PRO A 40 -5.32 -7.36 9.62
N ILE A 41 -5.16 -6.17 9.03
CA ILE A 41 -3.88 -5.57 8.67
C ILE A 41 -3.78 -4.24 9.43
N PRO A 42 -2.60 -3.86 9.96
CA PRO A 42 -2.41 -2.54 10.56
C PRO A 42 -2.82 -1.40 9.61
N TRP A 43 -3.81 -0.61 10.04
CA TRP A 43 -4.32 0.55 9.29
C TRP A 43 -4.71 1.70 10.22
N ILE A 44 -4.76 2.92 9.70
CA ILE A 44 -5.03 4.15 10.47
C ILE A 44 -6.39 4.09 11.18
N VAL A 45 -7.40 3.56 10.50
CA VAL A 45 -8.74 3.35 11.07
C VAL A 45 -9.05 1.88 11.02
N GLN A 46 -9.23 1.27 12.18
CA GLN A 46 -9.56 -0.14 12.27
C GLN A 46 -11.01 -0.34 12.67
N ASP A 47 -11.79 -1.04 11.85
CA ASP A 47 -13.19 -1.35 12.11
C ASP A 47 -13.37 -2.35 13.26
N SER A 48 -14.49 -2.22 13.96
CA SER A 48 -14.89 -3.12 15.05
C SER A 48 -15.15 -4.56 14.57
N GLN A 49 -15.51 -4.75 13.30
CA GLN A 49 -15.82 -6.04 12.68
C GLN A 49 -14.82 -6.34 11.56
N GLN A 50 -13.71 -6.97 11.91
CA GLN A 50 -12.70 -7.40 10.96
C GLN A 50 -13.01 -8.80 10.42
N SER A 51 -12.60 -9.08 9.18
CA SER A 51 -12.74 -10.39 8.56
C SER A 51 -11.62 -10.71 7.58
N GLN A 52 -11.20 -11.97 7.56
CA GLN A 52 -10.23 -12.50 6.59
C GLN A 52 -10.70 -12.35 5.14
N PHE A 53 -12.01 -12.27 4.89
CA PHE A 53 -12.54 -11.97 3.56
C PHE A 53 -11.96 -10.67 2.97
N PHE A 54 -11.83 -9.62 3.79
CA PHE A 54 -11.30 -8.34 3.32
C PHE A 54 -9.79 -8.40 3.07
N TYR A 55 -9.07 -9.26 3.80
CA TYR A 55 -7.67 -9.56 3.51
C TYR A 55 -7.53 -10.22 2.13
N TYR A 56 -8.34 -11.24 1.82
CA TYR A 56 -8.33 -11.86 0.48
C TYR A 56 -8.73 -10.89 -0.62
N LEU A 57 -9.73 -10.03 -0.38
CA LEU A 57 -10.13 -9.00 -1.33
C LEU A 57 -9.00 -8.01 -1.60
N PHE A 58 -8.32 -7.54 -0.55
CA PHE A 58 -7.15 -6.68 -0.64
C PHE A 58 -6.05 -7.36 -1.46
N SER A 59 -5.63 -8.56 -1.06
CA SER A 59 -4.57 -9.36 -1.70
C SER A 59 -4.86 -9.58 -3.18
N PHE A 60 -6.09 -9.98 -3.52
CA PHE A 60 -6.51 -10.21 -4.89
C PHE A 60 -6.33 -8.95 -5.76
N ILE A 61 -6.80 -7.79 -5.29
CA ILE A 61 -6.71 -6.54 -6.06
C ILE A 61 -5.27 -6.04 -6.12
N HIS A 62 -4.54 -6.10 -5.00
CA HIS A 62 -3.15 -5.66 -4.89
C HIS A 62 -2.24 -6.41 -5.87
N GLY A 63 -2.41 -7.73 -5.98
CA GLY A 63 -1.56 -8.61 -6.79
C GLY A 63 -1.52 -8.30 -8.30
N PHE A 64 -2.53 -7.63 -8.88
CA PHE A 64 -2.53 -7.33 -10.33
C PHE A 64 -2.80 -5.87 -10.69
N ARG A 65 -3.46 -5.08 -9.83
CA ARG A 65 -3.96 -3.75 -10.21
C ARG A 65 -2.81 -2.82 -10.58
N MET A 66 -1.79 -2.70 -9.73
CA MET A 66 -0.65 -1.82 -10.00
C MET A 66 0.16 -2.27 -11.23
N PRO A 67 0.54 -3.56 -11.38
CA PRO A 67 1.15 -4.06 -12.61
C PRO A 67 0.36 -3.69 -13.89
N LEU A 68 -0.96 -3.86 -13.85
CA LEU A 68 -1.85 -3.52 -14.96
C LEU A 68 -1.78 -2.03 -15.32
N PHE A 69 -1.76 -1.13 -14.33
CA PHE A 69 -1.62 0.31 -14.58
C PHE A 69 -0.29 0.67 -15.23
N PHE A 70 0.82 0.10 -14.77
CA PHE A 70 2.14 0.34 -15.38
C PHE A 70 2.20 -0.17 -16.81
N LEU A 71 1.63 -1.35 -17.09
CA LEU A 71 1.50 -1.90 -18.44
C LEU A 71 0.72 -0.94 -19.35
N ILE A 72 -0.47 -0.50 -18.93
CA ILE A 72 -1.27 0.45 -19.69
C ILE A 72 -0.50 1.76 -19.89
N SER A 73 0.17 2.27 -18.86
CA SER A 73 0.96 3.50 -18.94
C SER A 73 2.08 3.41 -19.98
N GLY A 74 2.79 2.29 -20.03
CA GLY A 74 3.82 1.99 -21.03
C GLY A 74 3.26 2.00 -22.45
N PHE A 75 2.11 1.35 -22.67
CA PHE A 75 1.42 1.34 -23.95
C PHE A 75 1.09 2.76 -24.45
N PHE A 76 0.50 3.60 -23.59
CA PHE A 76 0.17 4.97 -23.96
C PHE A 76 1.42 5.86 -24.15
N THR A 77 2.53 5.52 -23.48
CA THR A 77 3.81 6.24 -23.60
C THR A 77 4.47 5.96 -24.96
N ALA A 78 4.58 4.70 -25.35
CA ALA A 78 5.05 4.32 -26.68
C ALA A 78 4.14 4.89 -27.78
N MET A 79 2.82 4.85 -27.58
CA MET A 79 1.87 5.46 -28.50
C MET A 79 2.10 6.95 -28.71
N LEU A 80 2.38 7.68 -27.64
CA LEU A 80 2.63 9.11 -27.71
C LEU A 80 3.95 9.42 -28.41
N TRP A 81 5.02 8.70 -28.06
CA TRP A 81 6.33 8.84 -28.68
C TRP A 81 6.27 8.60 -30.19
N ARG A 82 5.75 7.44 -30.62
CA ARG A 82 5.67 7.08 -32.05
C ARG A 82 4.83 8.05 -32.89
N LYS A 83 3.95 8.84 -32.26
CA LYS A 83 3.05 9.79 -32.95
C LYS A 83 3.52 11.22 -32.93
N ARG A 84 4.19 11.66 -31.87
CA ARG A 84 4.52 13.08 -31.65
C ARG A 84 6.00 13.34 -31.37
N GLY A 85 6.81 12.28 -31.32
CA GLY A 85 8.22 12.36 -31.00
C GLY A 85 8.49 12.51 -29.49
N LEU A 86 9.78 12.47 -29.16
CA LEU A 86 10.29 12.42 -27.79
C LEU A 86 10.09 13.75 -27.03
N LEU A 87 10.28 14.90 -27.69
CA LEU A 87 10.10 16.21 -27.07
C LEU A 87 8.63 16.48 -26.68
N ALA A 88 7.68 16.11 -27.55
CA ALA A 88 6.27 16.24 -27.25
C ALA A 88 5.83 15.29 -26.13
N LEU A 89 6.43 14.10 -26.06
CA LEU A 89 6.23 13.15 -24.97
C LEU A 89 6.64 13.75 -23.63
N PHE A 90 7.85 14.29 -23.51
CA PHE A 90 8.31 14.93 -22.28
C PHE A 90 7.40 16.08 -21.87
N LYS A 91 7.10 17.01 -22.78
CA LYS A 91 6.21 18.14 -22.49
C LYS A 91 4.83 17.70 -21.98
N GLN A 92 4.24 16.69 -22.61
CA GLN A 92 2.94 16.18 -22.21
C GLN A 92 2.99 15.40 -20.89
N ARG A 93 4.01 14.57 -20.68
CA ARG A 93 4.17 13.76 -19.46
C ARG A 93 4.49 14.65 -18.26
N SER A 94 5.35 15.66 -18.40
CA SER A 94 5.59 16.66 -17.34
C SER A 94 4.30 17.39 -16.96
N LYS A 95 3.48 17.81 -17.93
CA LYS A 95 2.19 18.49 -17.64
C LYS A 95 1.16 17.59 -16.97
N ARG A 96 1.14 16.28 -17.28
CA ARG A 96 0.09 15.35 -16.85
C ARG A 96 0.47 14.37 -15.73
N ILE A 97 1.75 14.31 -15.36
CA ILE A 97 2.26 13.40 -14.32
C ILE A 97 3.04 14.21 -13.28
N LEU A 98 4.10 14.90 -13.70
CA LEU A 98 4.96 15.64 -12.78
C LEU A 98 4.23 16.82 -12.11
N LEU A 99 3.51 17.63 -12.90
CA LEU A 99 2.85 18.80 -12.36
C LEU A 99 1.75 18.45 -11.34
N PRO A 100 0.84 17.49 -11.60
CA PRO A 100 -0.14 17.12 -10.58
C PRO A 100 0.48 16.37 -9.38
N LEU A 101 1.61 15.67 -9.55
CA LEU A 101 2.38 15.14 -8.42
C LEU A 101 2.82 16.27 -7.50
N VAL A 102 3.48 17.29 -8.05
CA VAL A 102 3.93 18.46 -7.27
C VAL A 102 2.74 19.16 -6.61
N LEU A 103 1.65 19.42 -7.34
CA LEU A 103 0.45 20.01 -6.75
C LEU A 103 -0.13 19.14 -5.62
N GLY A 104 -0.17 17.82 -5.81
CA GLY A 104 -0.63 16.86 -4.82
C GLY A 104 0.23 16.85 -3.55
N MET A 105 1.55 17.03 -3.68
CA MET A 105 2.46 17.18 -2.54
C MET A 105 2.16 18.41 -1.69
N TRP A 106 1.73 19.52 -2.30
CA TRP A 106 1.42 20.76 -1.58
C TRP A 106 -0.02 20.82 -1.07
N THR A 107 -0.92 19.97 -1.56
CA THR A 107 -2.36 20.06 -1.26
C THR A 107 -2.91 18.80 -0.60
N ILE A 108 -2.78 17.64 -1.26
CA ILE A 108 -3.38 16.38 -0.83
C ILE A 108 -2.58 15.73 0.29
N ILE A 109 -1.24 15.75 0.22
CA ILE A 109 -0.41 15.13 1.25
C ILE A 109 -0.60 15.83 2.61
N PRO A 110 -0.48 17.17 2.73
CA PRO A 110 -0.76 17.86 4.00
C PRO A 110 -2.16 17.57 4.52
N LEU A 111 -3.17 17.52 3.62
CA LEU A 111 -4.54 17.17 4.00
C LEU A 111 -4.62 15.75 4.58
N LEU A 112 -3.91 14.77 4.01
CA LEU A 112 -3.85 13.41 4.56
C LEU A 112 -3.21 13.37 5.95
N TRP A 113 -2.13 14.13 6.17
CA TRP A 113 -1.50 14.23 7.49
C TRP A 113 -2.47 14.83 8.51
N VAL A 114 -3.15 15.93 8.16
CA VAL A 114 -4.16 16.57 9.02
C VAL A 114 -5.26 15.58 9.39
N VAL A 115 -5.83 14.88 8.40
CA VAL A 115 -6.89 13.87 8.63
C VAL A 115 -6.37 12.73 9.52
N SER A 116 -5.19 12.20 9.23
CA SER A 116 -4.62 11.06 9.96
C SER A 116 -4.33 11.42 11.42
N ILE A 117 -3.67 12.56 11.66
CA ILE A 117 -3.38 13.07 13.01
C ILE A 117 -4.67 13.33 13.77
N SER A 118 -5.67 13.95 13.12
CA SER A 118 -6.96 14.27 13.75
C SER A 118 -7.69 13.00 14.19
N ILE A 119 -7.67 11.96 13.35
CA ILE A 119 -8.21 10.62 13.69
C ILE A 119 -7.43 10.01 14.86
N SER A 120 -6.10 9.99 14.80
CA SER A 120 -5.27 9.44 15.88
C SER A 120 -5.50 10.13 17.22
N LEU A 121 -5.64 11.46 17.23
CA LEU A 121 -5.93 12.24 18.44
C LEU A 121 -7.33 11.90 18.99
N ALA A 122 -8.34 11.80 18.13
CA ALA A 122 -9.69 11.43 18.52
C ALA A 122 -9.77 10.01 19.11
N GLN A 123 -9.01 9.07 18.53
CA GLN A 123 -8.88 7.70 19.04
C GLN A 123 -8.22 7.66 20.42
N ASN A 124 -7.07 8.32 20.59
CA ASN A 124 -6.36 8.38 21.87
C ASN A 124 -7.22 8.97 23.00
N GLN A 125 -8.05 9.98 22.70
CA GLN A 125 -8.99 10.55 23.68
C GLN A 125 -10.11 9.58 24.08
N ALA A 126 -10.58 8.75 23.15
CA ALA A 126 -11.58 7.71 23.45
C ALA A 126 -10.98 6.59 24.32
N ASP A 127 -9.74 6.18 24.02
CA ASP A 127 -9.04 5.11 24.75
C ASP A 127 -8.66 5.54 26.18
N SER A 128 -8.28 6.82 26.37
CA SER A 128 -8.00 7.39 27.69
C SER A 128 -9.24 7.38 28.60
N LYS A 129 -10.45 7.60 28.06
CA LYS A 129 -11.69 7.53 28.83
C LYS A 129 -12.06 6.11 29.26
N ASN A 130 -11.77 5.11 28.43
CA ASN A 130 -12.01 3.69 28.76
C ASN A 130 -10.98 3.11 29.74
N THR A 131 -9.73 3.62 29.74
CA THR A 131 -8.67 3.14 30.64
C THR A 131 -8.92 3.55 32.09
N ILE A 132 -9.62 4.67 32.33
CA ILE A 132 -9.96 5.15 33.68
C ILE A 132 -11.10 4.32 34.34
N SER A 133 -11.96 3.65 33.56
CA SER A 133 -13.06 2.84 34.13
C SER A 133 -12.68 1.38 34.44
N ASN A 134 -11.55 0.89 33.95
CA ASN A 134 -11.10 -0.51 34.13
C ASN A 134 -10.07 -0.68 35.26
N LYS A 135 -10.13 0.16 36.30
CA LYS A 135 -9.25 0.05 37.48
C LYS A 135 -9.77 -0.90 38.58
N SER A 136 -10.82 -1.68 38.32
CA SER A 136 -11.44 -2.55 39.35
C SER A 136 -11.81 -3.95 38.84
N GLN A 137 -10.82 -4.77 38.52
CA GLN A 137 -10.94 -6.22 38.64
C GLN A 137 -9.56 -6.87 38.48
N PHE A 138 -9.37 -8.03 39.11
CA PHE A 138 -8.12 -8.78 39.33
C PHE A 138 -7.37 -8.41 40.62
N ALA A 139 -8.03 -8.64 41.75
CA ALA A 139 -7.38 -9.16 42.94
C ALA A 139 -7.36 -10.69 42.82
N VAL A 140 -6.19 -11.29 42.62
CA VAL A 140 -5.96 -12.74 42.74
C VAL A 140 -4.61 -12.93 43.44
N GLU A 141 -4.72 -13.27 44.72
CA GLU A 141 -3.78 -13.89 45.68
C GLU A 141 -2.28 -13.55 45.68
N ASP A 142 -1.85 -13.18 46.89
CA ASP A 142 -0.56 -12.64 47.32
C ASP A 142 0.66 -13.55 47.07
N GLY A 143 1.73 -12.98 46.52
CA GLY A 143 3.01 -13.66 46.36
C GLY A 143 4.15 -12.71 45.98
N ILE A 144 5.39 -13.21 46.04
CA ILE A 144 6.64 -12.47 45.80
C ILE A 144 6.65 -11.65 44.49
N TRP A 145 5.87 -12.03 43.48
CA TRP A 145 5.70 -11.31 42.22
C TRP A 145 5.12 -9.89 42.39
N GLN A 146 4.02 -9.75 43.15
CA GLN A 146 3.38 -8.44 43.35
C GLN A 146 4.31 -7.52 44.13
N VAL A 147 4.94 -8.05 45.18
CA VAL A 147 5.90 -7.32 46.02
C VAL A 147 7.12 -6.86 45.21
N SER A 148 7.63 -7.74 44.33
CA SER A 148 8.72 -7.40 43.42
C SER A 148 8.32 -6.30 42.43
N ARG A 149 7.07 -6.33 41.95
CA ARG A 149 6.52 -5.36 41.01
C ARG A 149 6.29 -3.98 41.65
N THR A 150 5.79 -3.93 42.88
CA THR A 150 5.55 -2.67 43.61
C THR A 150 6.81 -2.10 44.23
N GLY A 151 7.85 -2.93 44.42
CA GLY A 151 9.12 -2.51 45.00
C GLY A 151 9.09 -2.34 46.51
N ASP A 152 8.18 -3.02 47.22
CA ASP A 152 8.17 -3.01 48.69
C ASP A 152 9.33 -3.87 49.22
N LEU A 153 10.48 -3.22 49.42
CA LEU A 153 11.72 -3.88 49.78
C LEU A 153 11.66 -4.59 51.14
N ALA A 154 10.87 -4.06 52.09
CA ALA A 154 10.77 -4.62 53.43
C ALA A 154 10.02 -5.95 53.42
N GLU A 155 8.89 -5.99 52.70
CA GLU A 155 8.14 -7.22 52.49
C GLU A 155 8.91 -8.20 51.61
N LEU A 156 9.59 -7.71 50.57
CA LEU A 156 10.42 -8.54 49.68
C LEU A 156 11.52 -9.26 50.45
N GLU A 157 12.24 -8.53 51.32
CA GLU A 157 13.29 -9.10 52.16
C GLU A 157 12.72 -10.12 53.18
N THR A 158 11.52 -9.86 53.71
CA THR A 158 10.84 -10.79 54.62
C THR A 158 10.50 -12.10 53.91
N GLN A 159 9.98 -12.05 52.68
CA GLN A 159 9.66 -13.24 51.90
C GLN A 159 10.90 -14.01 51.46
N ILE A 160 11.99 -13.30 51.11
CA ILE A 160 13.28 -13.92 50.82
C ILE A 160 13.79 -14.70 52.05
N LYS A 161 13.73 -14.10 53.25
CA LYS A 161 14.14 -14.77 54.50
C LYS A 161 13.24 -15.95 54.86
N ALA A 162 11.96 -15.89 54.49
CA ALA A 162 11.01 -17.00 54.65
C ALA A 162 11.24 -18.15 53.64
N GLY A 163 12.22 -18.04 52.74
CA GLY A 163 12.57 -19.08 51.78
C GLY A 163 11.75 -19.04 50.48
N ALA A 164 11.21 -17.88 50.10
CA ALA A 164 10.50 -17.73 48.83
C ALA A 164 11.38 -18.11 47.63
N ASN A 165 10.80 -18.83 46.67
CA ASN A 165 11.50 -19.20 45.44
C ASN A 165 11.60 -18.01 44.49
N LEU A 166 12.80 -17.44 44.37
CA LEU A 166 13.09 -16.27 43.55
C LEU A 166 12.99 -16.50 42.04
N ASN A 167 12.94 -17.77 41.60
CA ASN A 167 12.82 -18.16 40.20
C ASN A 167 11.44 -18.78 39.89
N ALA A 168 10.47 -18.62 40.80
CA ALA A 168 9.11 -19.10 40.59
C ALA A 168 8.43 -18.39 39.41
N ARG A 169 7.79 -19.16 38.54
CA ARG A 169 7.05 -18.63 37.39
C ARG A 169 5.61 -18.32 37.78
N GLN A 170 5.15 -17.10 37.55
CA GLN A 170 3.75 -16.73 37.77
C GLN A 170 2.83 -17.58 36.85
N PRO A 171 1.69 -18.12 37.32
CA PRO A 171 0.86 -19.04 36.53
C PRO A 171 0.39 -18.53 35.16
N ASN A 172 0.13 -17.22 35.01
CA ASN A 172 -0.48 -16.67 33.80
C ASN A 172 0.53 -16.29 32.72
N SER A 173 1.64 -15.66 33.11
CA SER A 173 2.64 -15.10 32.19
C SER A 173 3.95 -15.91 32.17
N GLY A 174 4.18 -16.71 33.21
CA GLY A 174 5.48 -17.32 33.49
C GLY A 174 6.56 -16.34 33.93
N THR A 175 6.25 -15.06 34.11
CA THR A 175 7.21 -14.06 34.55
C THR A 175 7.72 -14.40 35.95
N THR A 176 9.03 -14.18 36.16
CA THR A 176 9.68 -14.38 37.46
C THR A 176 9.50 -13.15 38.37
N PRO A 177 9.76 -13.25 39.68
CA PRO A 177 9.84 -12.09 40.57
C PRO A 177 10.78 -11.01 40.02
N LEU A 178 11.93 -11.42 39.49
CA LEU A 178 12.88 -10.52 38.84
C LEU A 178 12.25 -9.82 37.63
N GLY A 179 11.59 -10.56 36.73
CA GLY A 179 10.88 -9.99 35.59
C GLY A 179 9.78 -9.01 36.00
N GLU A 180 9.03 -9.31 37.06
CA GLU A 180 8.00 -8.39 37.59
C GLU A 180 8.60 -7.10 38.16
N ALA A 181 9.77 -7.17 38.81
CA ALA A 181 10.51 -5.98 39.23
C ALA A 181 10.99 -5.14 38.03
N VAL A 182 11.39 -5.77 36.92
CA VAL A 182 11.71 -5.08 35.66
C VAL A 182 10.48 -4.35 35.11
N ILE A 183 9.34 -5.05 35.02
CA ILE A 183 8.09 -4.49 34.49
C ILE A 183 7.60 -3.33 35.36
N GLY A 184 7.69 -3.48 36.68
CA GLY A 184 7.34 -2.46 37.68
C GLY A 184 8.33 -1.28 37.78
N ASN A 185 9.45 -1.31 37.03
CA ASN A 185 10.52 -0.33 37.09
C ASN A 185 11.13 -0.15 38.50
N GLN A 186 11.47 -1.25 39.16
CA GLN A 186 11.97 -1.27 40.55
C GLN A 186 13.46 -1.66 40.62
N PRO A 187 14.41 -0.75 40.33
CA PRO A 187 15.85 -1.08 40.31
C PRO A 187 16.39 -1.57 41.66
N ALA A 188 15.85 -1.07 42.77
CA ALA A 188 16.24 -1.55 44.10
C ALA A 188 15.77 -2.99 44.37
N ALA A 189 14.57 -3.36 43.91
CA ALA A 189 14.06 -4.73 44.01
C ALA A 189 14.84 -5.68 43.11
N VAL A 190 15.17 -5.26 41.88
CA VAL A 190 16.07 -6.00 40.97
C VAL A 190 17.40 -6.29 41.63
N THR A 191 18.05 -5.26 42.19
CA THR A 191 19.33 -5.42 42.91
C THR A 191 19.22 -6.41 44.07
N LEU A 192 18.16 -6.32 44.88
CA LEU A 192 17.94 -7.22 46.02
C LEU A 192 17.74 -8.66 45.56
N LEU A 193 16.91 -8.89 44.55
CA LEU A 193 16.63 -10.22 44.00
C LEU A 193 17.89 -10.87 43.41
N LEU A 194 18.66 -10.13 42.61
CA LEU A 194 19.93 -10.61 42.04
C LEU A 194 20.94 -10.97 43.14
N LYS A 195 21.07 -10.12 44.18
CA LYS A 195 21.96 -10.37 45.33
C LYS A 195 21.60 -11.67 46.08
N HIS A 196 20.33 -12.03 46.11
CA HIS A 196 19.83 -13.25 46.76
C HIS A 196 19.73 -14.46 45.81
N GLY A 197 20.27 -14.38 44.60
CA GLY A 197 20.41 -15.51 43.68
C GLY A 197 19.23 -15.71 42.71
N ALA A 198 18.44 -14.67 42.44
CA ALA A 198 17.52 -14.69 41.30
C ALA A 198 18.31 -14.85 39.99
N ASP A 199 17.88 -15.74 39.11
CA ASP A 199 18.54 -16.01 37.84
C ASP A 199 18.15 -14.94 36.79
N PRO A 200 19.10 -14.11 36.31
CA PRO A 200 18.83 -13.07 35.31
C PRO A 200 18.45 -13.64 33.94
N ASN A 201 18.64 -14.94 33.71
CA ASN A 201 18.37 -15.64 32.45
C ASN A 201 17.12 -16.53 32.51
N GLN A 202 16.42 -16.58 33.64
CA GLN A 202 15.23 -17.39 33.79
C GLN A 202 14.10 -16.89 32.86
N ARG A 203 13.66 -17.76 31.96
CA ARG A 203 12.70 -17.43 30.90
C ARG A 203 11.23 -17.47 31.34
N SER A 204 10.38 -16.59 30.78
CA SER A 204 8.90 -16.63 30.88
C SER A 204 8.27 -17.65 29.90
N LEU A 205 6.93 -17.72 29.84
CA LEU A 205 6.22 -18.68 28.95
C LEU A 205 6.48 -18.44 27.45
N ASP A 206 6.74 -17.21 27.07
CA ASP A 206 7.11 -16.79 25.71
C ASP A 206 8.62 -16.91 25.44
N ASN A 207 9.38 -17.54 26.34
CA ASN A 207 10.83 -17.61 26.35
C ASN A 207 11.57 -16.26 26.51
N SER A 208 10.88 -15.17 26.86
CA SER A 208 11.53 -13.88 27.13
C SER A 208 12.31 -13.90 28.45
N THR A 209 13.46 -13.24 28.50
CA THR A 209 14.27 -13.04 29.72
C THR A 209 13.96 -11.68 30.37
N PRO A 210 14.32 -11.46 31.65
CA PRO A 210 14.26 -10.13 32.27
C PRO A 210 14.88 -9.01 31.40
N LEU A 211 15.98 -9.30 30.69
CA LEU A 211 16.63 -8.33 29.80
C LEU A 211 15.77 -7.97 28.58
N HIS A 212 15.00 -8.92 28.02
CA HIS A 212 14.03 -8.61 26.97
C HIS A 212 13.03 -7.55 27.43
N TRP A 213 12.47 -7.71 28.64
CA TRP A 213 11.52 -6.77 29.22
C TRP A 213 12.14 -5.39 29.49
N ALA A 214 13.40 -5.36 29.95
CA ALA A 214 14.12 -4.11 30.18
C ALA A 214 14.33 -3.33 28.87
N CYS A 215 14.66 -4.02 27.77
CA CYS A 215 14.79 -3.42 26.44
C CYS A 215 13.45 -2.94 25.87
N ILE A 216 12.38 -3.76 25.95
CA ILE A 216 11.04 -3.35 25.50
C ILE A 216 10.58 -2.10 26.24
N LEU A 217 10.77 -2.05 27.56
CA LEU A 217 10.25 -0.96 28.39
C LEU A 217 11.26 0.19 28.58
N GLY A 218 12.44 0.13 27.94
CA GLY A 218 13.46 1.17 28.04
C GLY A 218 13.96 1.40 29.47
N ARG A 219 14.08 0.36 30.29
CA ARG A 219 14.53 0.48 31.70
C ARG A 219 16.05 0.44 31.80
N ALA A 220 16.70 1.55 31.44
CA ALA A 220 18.16 1.60 31.26
C ALA A 220 18.98 1.22 32.50
N GLU A 221 18.61 1.71 33.68
CA GLU A 221 19.29 1.37 34.94
C GLU A 221 19.18 -0.13 35.25
N ILE A 222 17.98 -0.70 35.07
CA ILE A 222 17.71 -2.12 35.30
C ILE A 222 18.44 -2.99 34.28
N ALA A 223 18.47 -2.57 33.01
CA ALA A 223 19.23 -3.28 31.98
C ALA A 223 20.71 -3.35 32.32
N ALA A 224 21.30 -2.26 32.83
CA ALA A 224 22.69 -2.25 33.30
C ALA A 224 22.89 -3.25 34.45
N GLN A 225 22.00 -3.25 35.47
CA GLN A 225 22.05 -4.22 36.57
C GLN A 225 21.96 -5.67 36.11
N LEU A 226 21.14 -5.96 35.11
CA LEU A 226 21.01 -7.30 34.53
C LEU A 226 22.26 -7.70 33.74
N ILE A 227 22.84 -6.78 32.97
CA ILE A 227 24.08 -7.02 32.22
C ILE A 227 25.24 -7.28 33.19
N ASP A 228 25.34 -6.48 34.26
CA ASP A 228 26.34 -6.67 35.33
C ASP A 228 26.17 -8.02 36.05
N ALA A 229 24.96 -8.57 36.06
CA ALA A 229 24.64 -9.91 36.57
C ALA A 229 24.78 -11.02 35.50
N GLU A 230 25.47 -10.78 34.39
CA GLU A 230 25.70 -11.76 33.31
C GLU A 230 24.42 -12.24 32.60
N ALA A 231 23.44 -11.33 32.42
CA ALA A 231 22.30 -11.60 31.55
C ALA A 231 22.74 -11.85 30.10
N ASP A 232 22.20 -12.90 29.49
CA ASP A 232 22.46 -13.31 28.12
C ASP A 232 21.79 -12.34 27.14
N VAL A 233 22.63 -11.49 26.54
CA VAL A 233 22.24 -10.52 25.50
C VAL A 233 21.88 -11.18 24.17
N SER A 234 22.17 -12.48 23.99
CA SER A 234 21.92 -13.24 22.76
C SER A 234 20.73 -14.20 22.87
N ALA A 235 20.07 -14.27 24.03
CA ALA A 235 18.94 -15.15 24.24
C ALA A 235 17.80 -14.83 23.26
N GLN A 236 17.24 -15.84 22.61
CA GLN A 236 16.08 -15.69 21.74
C GLN A 236 14.79 -16.15 22.42
N ASN A 237 13.73 -15.36 22.26
CA ASN A 237 12.37 -15.72 22.67
C ASN A 237 11.62 -16.48 21.57
N ASN A 238 10.33 -16.78 21.80
CA ASN A 238 9.50 -17.52 20.81
C ASN A 238 9.29 -16.76 19.49
N TYR A 239 9.57 -15.46 19.45
CA TYR A 239 9.53 -14.63 18.25
C TYR A 239 10.90 -14.52 17.55
N GLN A 240 11.89 -15.31 17.98
CA GLN A 240 13.28 -15.23 17.52
C GLN A 240 13.95 -13.87 17.79
N SER A 241 13.33 -13.03 18.62
CA SER A 241 13.83 -11.71 18.99
C SER A 241 14.86 -11.85 20.10
N THR A 242 15.96 -11.11 19.99
CA THR A 242 16.95 -10.91 21.05
C THR A 242 16.59 -9.68 21.90
N PRO A 243 17.18 -9.50 23.10
CA PRO A 243 17.03 -8.28 23.85
C PRO A 243 17.40 -7.02 23.07
N THR A 244 18.40 -7.09 22.19
CA THR A 244 18.80 -5.96 21.34
C THR A 244 17.75 -5.62 20.27
N ASP A 245 17.14 -6.62 19.64
CA ASP A 245 16.08 -6.40 18.64
C ASP A 245 14.87 -5.66 19.24
N ASN A 246 14.60 -5.93 20.53
CA ASN A 246 13.51 -5.27 21.25
C ASN A 246 13.71 -3.76 21.48
N LEU A 247 14.92 -3.23 21.27
CA LEU A 247 15.19 -1.78 21.34
C LEU A 247 14.55 -1.01 20.16
N GLU A 248 14.31 -1.69 19.04
CA GLU A 248 13.82 -1.08 17.80
C GLU A 248 12.30 -1.23 17.60
N ILE A 249 11.58 -1.87 18.54
CA ILE A 249 10.13 -2.07 18.44
C ILE A 249 9.40 -0.72 18.33
N ASP A 250 8.50 -0.61 17.36
CA ASP A 250 7.74 0.60 17.11
C ASP A 250 6.84 0.99 18.31
N TRP A 251 6.54 2.29 18.42
CA TRP A 251 5.75 2.80 19.54
C TRP A 251 4.33 2.20 19.63
N PRO A 252 3.55 2.05 18.54
CA PRO A 252 2.26 1.36 18.59
C PRO A 252 2.35 -0.04 19.23
N THR A 253 3.29 -0.88 18.80
CA THR A 253 3.49 -2.22 19.37
C THR A 253 3.92 -2.15 20.83
N THR A 254 4.88 -1.26 21.15
CA THR A 254 5.34 -1.03 22.52
C THR A 254 4.20 -0.63 23.46
N ARG A 255 3.31 0.25 22.99
CA ARG A 255 2.15 0.71 23.75
C ARG A 255 1.18 -0.43 24.05
N VAL A 256 0.92 -1.30 23.07
CA VAL A 256 0.06 -2.49 23.26
C VAL A 256 0.66 -3.40 24.32
N ILE A 257 1.96 -3.70 24.22
CA ILE A 257 2.66 -4.54 25.21
C ILE A 257 2.60 -3.89 26.60
N ALA A 258 2.97 -2.62 26.72
CA ALA A 258 2.97 -1.92 28.00
C ALA A 258 1.56 -1.83 28.63
N SER A 259 0.53 -1.67 27.79
CA SER A 259 -0.87 -1.68 28.21
C SER A 259 -1.33 -3.06 28.69
N MET A 260 -0.95 -4.14 27.99
CA MET A 260 -1.19 -5.51 28.44
C MET A 260 -0.53 -5.78 29.79
N MET A 261 0.66 -5.23 29.99
CA MET A 261 1.41 -5.37 31.23
C MET A 261 0.90 -4.45 32.34
N LYS A 262 -0.07 -3.54 32.12
CA LYS A 262 -0.57 -2.58 33.13
C LYS A 262 0.54 -1.73 33.77
N THR A 263 1.47 -1.23 32.98
CA THR A 263 2.51 -0.28 33.45
C THR A 263 2.15 1.15 33.09
N GLU A 264 2.63 2.12 33.87
CA GLU A 264 2.64 3.53 33.44
C GLU A 264 3.81 3.74 32.48
N PHE A 265 3.57 4.42 31.38
CA PHE A 265 4.56 4.62 30.33
C PHE A 265 4.48 6.03 29.70
N ASP A 266 5.61 6.73 29.66
CA ASP A 266 5.83 7.88 28.79
C ASP A 266 6.69 7.42 27.59
N GLN A 267 6.22 7.71 26.38
CA GLN A 267 6.94 7.43 25.14
C GLN A 267 8.37 7.97 25.17
N LYS A 268 8.55 9.21 25.66
CA LYS A 268 9.85 9.87 25.65
C LYS A 268 10.85 9.19 26.58
N GLU A 269 10.40 8.76 27.76
CA GLU A 269 11.25 8.07 28.73
C GLU A 269 11.70 6.71 28.20
N ILE A 270 10.77 5.94 27.61
CA ILE A 270 11.08 4.63 27.02
C ILE A 270 12.09 4.78 25.87
N GLU A 271 11.85 5.71 24.94
CA GLU A 271 12.76 5.95 23.82
C GLU A 271 14.15 6.40 24.29
N GLN A 272 14.23 7.27 25.31
CA GLN A 272 15.51 7.69 25.89
C GLN A 272 16.22 6.54 26.58
N GLY A 273 15.50 5.74 27.36
CA GLY A 273 16.06 4.58 28.05
C GLY A 273 16.58 3.53 27.07
N ARG A 274 15.83 3.23 26.00
CA ARG A 274 16.31 2.33 24.94
C ARG A 274 17.58 2.83 24.27
N ARG A 275 17.70 4.14 24.02
CA ARG A 275 18.95 4.73 23.49
C ARG A 275 20.13 4.55 24.46
N GLN A 276 19.90 4.70 25.77
CA GLN A 276 20.93 4.46 26.78
C GLN A 276 21.35 2.98 26.80
N ILE A 277 20.38 2.04 26.75
CA ILE A 277 20.66 0.60 26.69
C ILE A 277 21.47 0.26 25.44
N SER A 278 21.04 0.77 24.28
CA SER A 278 21.75 0.57 23.00
C SER A 278 23.21 1.04 23.08
N LYS A 279 23.45 2.20 23.70
CA LYS A 279 24.80 2.73 23.93
C LYS A 279 25.62 1.82 24.86
N SER A 280 25.03 1.32 25.94
CA SER A 280 25.70 0.40 26.87
C SER A 280 26.06 -0.94 26.25
N LEU A 281 25.27 -1.42 25.28
CA LEU A 281 25.51 -2.68 24.56
C LEU A 281 26.49 -2.54 23.38
N GLY A 282 27.12 -1.38 23.20
CA GLY A 282 28.14 -1.17 22.16
C GLY A 282 27.58 -1.08 20.73
N ASN A 283 26.27 -0.85 20.59
CA ASN A 283 25.59 -0.79 19.29
C ASN A 283 25.74 0.61 18.63
N GLU A 284 26.93 1.22 18.68
CA GLU A 284 27.25 2.49 17.97
C GLU A 284 27.31 2.32 16.43
N GLY A 285 26.83 1.19 15.91
CA GLY A 285 26.71 0.91 14.49
C GLY A 285 25.36 1.26 13.88
N GLU A 286 24.56 2.16 14.45
CA GLU A 286 23.38 2.70 13.77
C GLU A 286 23.86 3.65 12.65
N ASN A 287 24.27 2.99 11.56
CA ASN A 287 24.91 3.57 10.39
C ASN A 287 24.15 4.81 9.95
N ILE A 288 24.86 5.94 9.80
CA ILE A 288 24.37 7.07 8.99
C ILE A 288 23.82 6.54 7.65
N ALA A 289 24.38 5.45 7.12
CA ALA A 289 23.85 4.75 5.96
C ALA A 289 22.45 4.13 6.16
N ASN A 290 22.12 3.54 7.33
CA ASN A 290 20.79 3.03 7.64
C ASN A 290 19.79 4.17 7.88
N ALA A 291 20.19 5.22 8.59
CA ALA A 291 19.36 6.42 8.76
C ALA A 291 19.11 7.13 7.42
N LEU A 292 20.14 7.24 6.58
CA LEU A 292 20.04 7.76 5.22
C LEU A 292 19.20 6.85 4.33
N PHE A 293 19.35 5.53 4.44
CA PHE A 293 18.53 4.56 3.73
C PHE A 293 17.05 4.68 4.14
N GLY A 294 16.77 4.78 5.45
CA GLY A 294 15.44 5.01 5.97
C GLY A 294 14.84 6.33 5.46
N LEU A 295 15.62 7.42 5.50
CA LEU A 295 15.20 8.71 4.97
C LEU A 295 14.93 8.67 3.45
N LEU A 296 15.79 8.01 2.68
CA LEU A 296 15.69 7.96 1.22
C LEU A 296 14.59 7.01 0.75
N PHE A 297 14.43 5.84 1.36
CA PHE A 297 13.61 4.75 0.83
C PHE A 297 12.38 4.40 1.66
N LEU A 298 12.38 4.66 2.98
CA LEU A 298 11.29 4.29 3.88
C LEU A 298 10.41 5.47 4.31
N PHE A 299 10.95 6.68 4.40
CA PHE A 299 10.19 7.86 4.82
C PHE A 299 9.08 8.19 3.81
N PRO A 300 7.79 8.16 4.20
CA PRO A 300 6.66 8.13 3.27
C PRO A 300 6.32 9.49 2.64
N VAL A 301 7.28 10.12 1.95
CA VAL A 301 7.13 11.47 1.35
C VAL A 301 5.92 11.55 0.43
N PHE A 302 5.68 10.52 -0.39
CA PHE A 302 4.65 10.56 -1.42
C PHE A 302 3.33 9.92 -1.02
N HIS A 303 3.26 9.18 0.11
CA HIS A 303 2.08 8.39 0.50
C HIS A 303 1.44 7.69 -0.70
N HIS A 304 0.13 7.85 -0.95
CA HIS A 304 -0.59 7.24 -2.07
C HIS A 304 -0.24 7.84 -3.45
N LEU A 305 0.52 8.95 -3.50
CA LEU A 305 1.01 9.59 -4.73
C LEU A 305 2.27 8.91 -5.31
N TRP A 306 2.83 7.90 -4.64
CA TRP A 306 4.03 7.17 -5.07
C TRP A 306 3.95 6.68 -6.53
N PHE A 307 2.77 6.27 -6.99
CA PHE A 307 2.57 5.78 -8.35
C PHE A 307 2.94 6.82 -9.42
N LEU A 308 2.62 8.11 -9.21
CA LEU A 308 3.01 9.18 -10.13
C LEU A 308 4.51 9.39 -10.13
N TRP A 309 5.14 9.27 -8.96
CA TRP A 309 6.58 9.40 -8.81
C TRP A 309 7.33 8.29 -9.56
N PHE A 310 6.87 7.05 -9.44
CA PHE A 310 7.39 5.92 -10.24
C PHE A 310 7.25 6.18 -11.74
N LEU A 311 6.11 6.71 -12.19
CA LEU A 311 5.93 7.06 -13.59
C LEU A 311 6.92 8.14 -14.08
N CYS A 312 7.34 9.08 -13.25
CA CYS A 312 8.39 10.04 -13.61
C CYS A 312 9.71 9.31 -13.93
N TRP A 313 10.16 8.41 -13.06
CA TRP A 313 11.36 7.59 -13.28
C TRP A 313 11.25 6.71 -14.53
N LEU A 314 10.12 6.02 -14.70
CA LEU A 314 9.91 5.15 -15.86
C LEU A 314 9.83 5.92 -17.17
N VAL A 315 9.29 7.15 -17.18
CA VAL A 315 9.30 8.01 -18.38
C VAL A 315 10.70 8.46 -18.74
N ILE A 316 11.55 8.77 -17.75
CA ILE A 316 12.97 9.09 -17.98
C ILE A 316 13.69 7.87 -18.56
N GLY A 317 13.55 6.69 -17.94
CA GLY A 317 14.13 5.45 -18.45
C GLY A 317 13.62 5.09 -19.86
N PHE A 318 12.32 5.30 -20.11
CA PHE A 318 11.73 5.09 -21.44
C PHE A 318 12.31 6.04 -22.48
N ALA A 319 12.62 7.28 -22.12
CA ALA A 319 13.22 8.22 -23.07
C ALA A 319 14.63 7.80 -23.51
N VAL A 320 15.43 7.25 -22.58
CA VAL A 320 16.73 6.65 -22.90
C VAL A 320 16.54 5.46 -23.84
N TYR A 321 15.60 4.57 -23.52
CA TYR A 321 15.25 3.43 -24.37
C TYR A 321 14.77 3.86 -25.77
N ALA A 322 13.91 4.88 -25.86
CA ALA A 322 13.41 5.43 -27.11
C ALA A 322 14.54 6.02 -27.96
N ALA A 323 15.44 6.80 -27.35
CA ALA A 323 16.61 7.36 -28.03
C ALA A 323 17.52 6.25 -28.56
N MET A 324 17.73 5.18 -27.78
CA MET A 324 18.50 4.00 -28.21
C MET A 324 17.84 3.29 -29.40
N LEU A 325 16.53 3.06 -29.37
CA LEU A 325 15.81 2.43 -30.48
C LEU A 325 15.83 3.27 -31.76
N ASP A 326 15.68 4.59 -31.64
CA ASP A 326 15.78 5.52 -32.76
C ASP A 326 17.20 5.50 -33.36
N SER A 327 18.24 5.42 -32.51
CA SER A 327 19.63 5.27 -32.95
C SER A 327 19.91 3.93 -33.64
N LEU A 328 19.24 2.85 -33.24
CA LEU A 328 19.37 1.52 -33.84
C LEU A 328 18.39 1.27 -35.00
N ASN A 329 17.55 2.25 -35.33
CA ASN A 329 16.52 2.18 -36.38
C ASN A 329 15.54 1.00 -36.23
N ILE A 330 15.26 0.58 -34.99
CA ILE A 330 14.34 -0.53 -34.69
C ILE A 330 12.90 -0.01 -34.63
N LYS A 331 12.11 -0.34 -35.66
CA LYS A 331 10.76 0.21 -35.84
C LYS A 331 9.62 -0.66 -35.31
N ASN A 332 9.78 -1.99 -35.29
CA ASN A 332 8.74 -2.91 -34.82
C ASN A 332 9.36 -4.06 -34.03
N VAL A 333 8.61 -4.59 -33.08
CA VAL A 333 8.98 -5.77 -32.29
C VAL A 333 8.26 -6.99 -32.86
N PRO A 334 8.92 -8.16 -32.99
CA PRO A 334 8.29 -9.36 -33.51
C PRO A 334 7.07 -9.80 -32.69
N GLN A 335 5.97 -10.13 -33.37
CA GLN A 335 4.71 -10.51 -32.71
C GLN A 335 4.80 -11.84 -31.93
N TRP A 336 5.70 -12.75 -32.34
CA TRP A 336 5.92 -14.00 -31.62
C TRP A 336 6.53 -13.77 -30.23
N PHE A 337 7.24 -12.66 -30.03
CA PHE A 337 7.89 -12.32 -28.77
C PHE A 337 6.90 -11.74 -27.74
N THR A 338 5.93 -10.95 -28.19
CA THR A 338 5.00 -10.20 -27.31
C THR A 338 3.57 -10.75 -27.29
N ALA A 339 3.01 -11.15 -28.44
CA ALA A 339 1.59 -11.53 -28.56
C ALA A 339 1.36 -13.03 -28.40
N SER A 340 2.38 -13.85 -28.60
CA SER A 340 2.33 -15.31 -28.41
C SER A 340 2.21 -15.69 -26.93
N PRO A 341 1.63 -16.88 -26.59
CA PRO A 341 1.75 -17.46 -25.25
C PRO A 341 3.20 -17.66 -24.78
N LEU A 342 4.16 -17.80 -25.71
CA LEU A 342 5.59 -17.94 -25.39
C LEU A 342 6.16 -16.75 -24.60
N ARG A 343 5.45 -15.61 -24.55
CA ARG A 343 5.84 -14.45 -23.74
C ARG A 343 6.07 -14.81 -22.26
N TYR A 344 5.31 -15.76 -21.72
CA TYR A 344 5.43 -16.14 -20.31
C TYR A 344 6.79 -16.79 -20.01
N LEU A 345 7.44 -17.41 -21.00
CA LEU A 345 8.76 -18.03 -20.82
C LEU A 345 9.86 -17.01 -20.50
N TRP A 346 9.75 -15.78 -20.97
CA TRP A 346 10.71 -14.73 -20.67
C TRP A 346 10.19 -13.73 -19.63
N LEU A 347 8.88 -13.42 -19.64
CA LEU A 347 8.28 -12.48 -18.70
C LEU A 347 8.30 -13.03 -17.27
N VAL A 348 8.00 -14.31 -17.07
CA VAL A 348 7.89 -14.87 -15.72
C VAL A 348 9.26 -14.87 -15.04
N PRO A 349 10.33 -15.47 -15.61
CA PRO A 349 11.65 -15.42 -14.98
C PRO A 349 12.18 -14.00 -14.78
N LEU A 350 12.00 -13.12 -15.78
CA LEU A 350 12.45 -11.72 -15.68
C LEU A 350 11.76 -10.97 -14.54
N THR A 351 10.48 -11.23 -14.31
CA THR A 351 9.69 -10.59 -13.24
C THR A 351 9.97 -11.21 -11.86
N MET A 352 10.28 -12.50 -11.82
CA MET A 352 10.67 -13.19 -10.58
C MET A 352 11.97 -12.62 -10.00
N LEU A 353 12.92 -12.17 -10.83
CA LEU A 353 14.19 -11.60 -10.37
C LEU A 353 14.02 -10.44 -9.38
N PRO A 354 13.30 -9.34 -9.71
CA PRO A 354 13.04 -8.29 -8.72
C PRO A 354 12.12 -8.75 -7.59
N GLN A 355 11.12 -9.59 -7.88
CA GLN A 355 10.16 -10.02 -6.85
C GLN A 355 10.80 -10.94 -5.80
N ALA A 356 11.89 -11.63 -6.12
CA ALA A 356 12.64 -12.44 -5.17
C ALA A 356 13.21 -11.61 -4.00
N PHE A 357 13.39 -10.29 -4.18
CA PHE A 357 13.86 -9.36 -3.16
C PHE A 357 12.71 -8.60 -2.47
N MET A 358 11.47 -9.05 -2.65
CA MET A 358 10.27 -8.47 -2.03
C MET A 358 9.64 -9.47 -1.05
N GLY A 359 8.93 -8.96 -0.05
CA GLY A 359 8.20 -9.77 0.92
C GLY A 359 9.09 -10.69 1.78
N ILE A 360 10.34 -10.27 2.05
CA ILE A 360 11.29 -11.01 2.90
C ILE A 360 10.86 -10.96 4.37
N GLU A 361 10.59 -9.75 4.87
CA GLU A 361 10.21 -9.53 6.27
C GLU A 361 8.69 -9.66 6.47
N ASN A 362 7.91 -9.19 5.49
CA ASN A 362 6.45 -9.17 5.54
C ASN A 362 5.87 -9.80 4.27
N PRO A 363 5.66 -11.13 4.25
CA PRO A 363 5.08 -11.80 3.10
C PRO A 363 3.68 -11.25 2.80
N SER A 364 3.49 -10.75 1.58
CA SER A 364 2.19 -10.29 1.09
C SER A 364 1.95 -10.76 -0.34
N PHE A 365 0.68 -10.93 -0.71
CA PHE A 365 0.33 -11.33 -2.07
C PHE A 365 0.41 -10.14 -3.02
N GLY A 366 1.46 -10.11 -3.84
CA GLY A 366 1.73 -9.04 -4.79
C GLY A 366 3.09 -8.38 -4.55
N PRO A 367 3.41 -7.32 -5.31
CA PRO A 367 4.63 -6.57 -5.13
C PRO A 367 4.59 -5.69 -3.87
N ASP A 368 5.75 -5.47 -3.25
CA ASP A 368 5.88 -4.51 -2.14
C ASP A 368 5.54 -3.08 -2.59
N THR A 369 5.16 -2.25 -1.62
CA THR A 369 4.91 -0.81 -1.82
C THR A 369 6.08 0.01 -1.33
N SER A 370 6.59 0.91 -2.18
CA SER A 370 7.63 1.86 -1.81
C SER A 370 7.06 3.28 -1.90
N VAL A 371 7.03 3.96 -0.76
CA VAL A 371 6.51 5.33 -0.60
C VAL A 371 7.61 6.35 -0.27
N GLY A 372 8.86 5.90 -0.29
CA GLY A 372 10.08 6.68 -0.05
C GLY A 372 10.35 7.80 -1.04
N LEU A 373 11.32 8.67 -0.72
CA LEU A 373 11.80 9.72 -1.61
C LEU A 373 12.37 9.14 -2.91
N LEU A 374 13.14 8.06 -2.81
CA LEU A 374 13.60 7.27 -3.93
C LEU A 374 12.82 5.95 -3.99
N PRO A 375 12.37 5.54 -5.20
CA PRO A 375 11.73 4.24 -5.35
C PRO A 375 12.75 3.13 -5.07
N LEU A 376 12.35 2.12 -4.28
CA LEU A 376 13.19 0.93 -4.07
C LEU A 376 13.58 0.32 -5.42
N PRO A 377 14.87 0.04 -5.70
CA PRO A 377 15.33 -0.42 -7.01
C PRO A 377 14.61 -1.67 -7.52
N GLN A 378 14.40 -2.66 -6.66
CA GLN A 378 13.69 -3.90 -7.00
C GLN A 378 12.22 -3.65 -7.34
N VAL A 379 11.54 -2.76 -6.61
CA VAL A 379 10.13 -2.38 -6.85
C VAL A 379 10.01 -1.59 -8.15
N LEU A 380 10.93 -0.65 -8.38
CA LEU A 380 10.99 0.09 -9.64
C LEU A 380 11.24 -0.84 -10.83
N PHE A 381 12.18 -1.77 -10.71
CA PHE A 381 12.51 -2.71 -11.79
C PHE A 381 11.33 -3.65 -12.10
N TYR A 382 10.64 -4.16 -11.08
CA TYR A 382 9.42 -4.95 -11.25
C TYR A 382 8.38 -4.21 -12.10
N TYR A 383 8.05 -2.97 -11.74
CA TYR A 383 7.09 -2.18 -12.52
C TYR A 383 7.63 -1.71 -13.88
N ALA A 384 8.95 -1.55 -14.02
CA ALA A 384 9.60 -1.26 -15.30
C ALA A 384 9.38 -2.38 -16.32
N ILE A 385 9.35 -3.65 -15.89
CA ILE A 385 9.08 -4.79 -16.78
C ILE A 385 7.65 -4.71 -17.35
N PHE A 386 6.65 -4.46 -16.48
CA PHE A 386 5.27 -4.27 -16.93
C PHE A 386 5.12 -3.07 -17.87
N PHE A 387 5.71 -1.93 -17.49
CA PHE A 387 5.72 -0.73 -18.32
C PHE A 387 6.40 -0.96 -19.67
N GLY A 388 7.58 -1.58 -19.67
CA GLY A 388 8.33 -1.93 -20.87
C GLY A 388 7.55 -2.87 -21.78
N PHE A 389 6.94 -3.92 -21.23
CA PHE A 389 6.05 -4.80 -22.00
C PHE A 389 4.87 -4.05 -22.64
N GLY A 390 4.26 -3.12 -21.90
CA GLY A 390 3.23 -2.24 -22.45
C GLY A 390 3.69 -1.46 -23.67
N ALA A 391 4.91 -0.92 -23.62
CA ALA A 391 5.54 -0.23 -24.75
C ALA A 391 5.82 -1.18 -25.94
N LEU A 392 6.42 -2.35 -25.67
CA LEU A 392 6.69 -3.39 -26.67
C LEU A 392 5.41 -3.88 -27.35
N TYR A 393 4.32 -4.01 -26.60
CA TYR A 393 3.03 -4.45 -27.13
C TYR A 393 2.42 -3.43 -28.10
N TYR A 394 2.60 -2.12 -27.84
CA TYR A 394 2.21 -1.09 -28.81
C TYR A 394 2.98 -1.24 -30.14
N ASP A 395 4.29 -1.44 -30.06
CA ASP A 395 5.16 -1.54 -31.23
C ASP A 395 4.98 -2.85 -32.03
N CYS A 396 4.44 -3.92 -31.42
CA CYS A 396 4.21 -5.18 -32.12
C CYS A 396 3.00 -5.15 -33.09
N LYS A 397 2.14 -4.13 -32.97
CA LYS A 397 0.92 -3.95 -33.80
C LYS A 397 0.07 -5.22 -33.88
N ASP A 398 -0.47 -5.66 -32.75
CA ASP A 398 -1.32 -6.85 -32.67
C ASP A 398 -2.72 -6.65 -33.31
N VAL A 399 -2.77 -6.56 -34.65
CA VAL A 399 -4.00 -6.37 -35.44
C VAL A 399 -4.99 -7.52 -35.21
N ALA A 400 -4.48 -8.75 -35.06
CA ALA A 400 -5.29 -9.95 -34.85
C ALA A 400 -5.85 -10.08 -33.41
N GLY A 401 -5.43 -9.21 -32.50
CA GLY A 401 -5.85 -9.25 -31.10
C GLY A 401 -5.58 -10.60 -30.43
N ARG A 402 -4.34 -11.10 -30.53
CA ARG A 402 -3.95 -12.38 -29.92
C ARG A 402 -3.69 -12.27 -28.42
N LEU A 403 -3.21 -11.13 -27.92
CA LEU A 403 -2.92 -10.96 -26.49
C LEU A 403 -4.20 -11.11 -25.66
N GLY A 404 -4.27 -12.08 -24.75
CA GLY A 404 -5.46 -12.29 -23.92
C GLY A 404 -6.70 -12.80 -24.66
N LYS A 405 -6.56 -13.33 -25.89
CA LYS A 405 -7.72 -13.83 -26.68
C LYS A 405 -8.53 -14.90 -25.93
N ARG A 406 -7.87 -15.73 -25.12
CA ARG A 406 -8.48 -16.80 -24.31
C ARG A 406 -8.80 -16.38 -22.87
N TRP A 407 -9.20 -15.12 -22.68
CA TRP A 407 -9.46 -14.55 -21.35
C TRP A 407 -10.49 -15.36 -20.53
N TYR A 408 -11.47 -15.99 -21.19
CA TYR A 408 -12.49 -16.82 -20.57
C TYR A 408 -11.95 -18.13 -19.96
N ILE A 409 -10.72 -18.54 -20.30
CA ILE A 409 -10.01 -19.64 -19.65
C ILE A 409 -8.99 -19.09 -18.67
N THR A 410 -8.20 -18.10 -19.09
CA THR A 410 -7.07 -17.60 -18.30
C THR A 410 -7.50 -16.84 -17.06
N LEU A 411 -8.60 -16.07 -17.10
CA LEU A 411 -9.09 -15.35 -15.92
C LEU A 411 -9.69 -16.30 -14.86
N PRO A 412 -10.59 -17.24 -15.20
CA PRO A 412 -11.02 -18.25 -14.23
C PRO A 412 -9.86 -19.06 -13.65
N PHE A 413 -8.88 -19.45 -14.47
CA PHE A 413 -7.68 -20.12 -13.98
C PHE A 413 -6.89 -19.26 -12.97
N ALA A 414 -6.72 -17.97 -13.25
CA ALA A 414 -6.05 -17.08 -12.31
C ALA A 414 -6.83 -16.90 -10.99
N VAL A 415 -8.15 -16.77 -11.06
CA VAL A 415 -9.02 -16.52 -9.90
C VAL A 415 -9.22 -17.76 -9.04
N PHE A 416 -9.45 -18.93 -9.66
CA PHE A 416 -9.83 -20.15 -8.94
C PHE A 416 -8.67 -21.10 -8.66
N ILE A 417 -7.53 -20.94 -9.35
CA ILE A 417 -6.35 -21.80 -9.15
C ILE A 417 -5.17 -20.97 -8.65
N LEU A 418 -4.65 -20.02 -9.44
CA LEU A 418 -3.42 -19.32 -9.07
C LEU A 418 -3.57 -18.51 -7.78
N PHE A 419 -4.68 -17.78 -7.61
CA PHE A 419 -4.90 -16.97 -6.42
C PHE A 419 -5.04 -17.81 -5.13
N PRO A 420 -5.92 -18.83 -5.05
CA PRO A 420 -6.00 -19.67 -3.86
C PRO A 420 -4.71 -20.40 -3.55
N VAL A 421 -4.01 -20.93 -4.56
CA VAL A 421 -2.69 -21.56 -4.35
C VAL A 421 -1.70 -20.54 -3.78
N GLY A 422 -1.67 -19.32 -4.31
CA GLY A 422 -0.84 -18.25 -3.80
C GLY A 422 -1.16 -17.83 -2.36
N MET A 423 -2.44 -17.82 -1.97
CA MET A 423 -2.84 -17.55 -0.59
C MET A 423 -2.41 -18.67 0.37
N VAL A 424 -2.51 -19.93 -0.06
CA VAL A 424 -2.05 -21.07 0.73
C VAL A 424 -0.56 -21.00 1.03
N PHE A 425 0.26 -20.49 0.09
CA PHE A 425 1.69 -20.23 0.34
C PHE A 425 1.93 -19.12 1.38
N ILE A 426 1.03 -18.15 1.52
CA ILE A 426 1.17 -17.05 2.48
C ILE A 426 0.71 -17.47 3.88
N GLU A 427 -0.38 -18.21 3.96
CA GLU A 427 -0.96 -18.62 5.24
C GLU A 427 -0.19 -19.79 5.89
N GLY A 428 0.59 -20.55 5.12
CA GLY A 428 1.44 -21.63 5.62
C GLY A 428 0.67 -22.86 6.12
N GLU A 429 -0.66 -22.90 6.03
CA GLU A 429 -1.51 -23.89 6.71
C GLU A 429 -1.66 -25.25 6.00
N SER A 430 -0.93 -25.53 4.92
CA SER A 430 -1.18 -26.72 4.11
C SER A 430 -0.24 -27.89 4.41
N LYS A 431 -0.82 -29.07 4.68
CA LYS A 431 -0.11 -30.37 4.71
C LYS A 431 0.68 -30.67 3.43
N LEU A 432 0.29 -30.06 2.31
CA LEU A 432 0.93 -30.21 0.99
C LEU A 432 2.25 -29.43 0.92
N LEU A 433 2.40 -28.38 1.73
CA LEU A 433 3.59 -27.52 1.80
C LEU A 433 4.64 -28.07 2.76
N ASN A 434 4.23 -28.82 3.79
CA ASN A 434 5.14 -29.40 4.80
C ASN A 434 6.16 -30.40 4.25
N ASN A 435 5.96 -30.90 3.02
CA ASN A 435 6.88 -31.83 2.35
C ASN A 435 7.87 -31.15 1.39
N LEU A 436 7.77 -29.83 1.17
CA LEU A 436 8.69 -29.09 0.31
C LEU A 436 9.81 -28.48 1.16
N GLN A 437 11.07 -28.61 0.71
CA GLN A 437 12.18 -27.87 1.30
C GLN A 437 11.93 -26.35 1.13
N GLU A 438 12.40 -25.54 2.09
CA GLU A 438 12.14 -24.09 2.14
C GLU A 438 12.50 -23.34 0.84
N GLU A 439 13.57 -23.76 0.16
CA GLU A 439 14.00 -23.15 -1.10
C GLU A 439 12.97 -23.34 -2.23
N TYR A 440 12.40 -24.55 -2.36
CA TYR A 440 11.38 -24.84 -3.36
C TYR A 440 10.05 -24.15 -3.03
N HIS A 441 9.76 -23.95 -1.74
CA HIS A 441 8.57 -23.22 -1.30
C HIS A 441 8.59 -21.78 -1.80
N ARG A 442 9.71 -21.08 -1.59
CA ARG A 442 9.87 -19.68 -2.04
C ARG A 442 9.82 -19.56 -3.56
N LEU A 443 10.49 -20.44 -4.28
CA LEU A 443 10.47 -20.41 -5.75
C LEU A 443 9.06 -20.64 -6.32
N ALA A 444 8.32 -21.61 -5.77
CA ALA A 444 6.96 -21.91 -6.19
C ALA A 444 6.02 -20.72 -5.90
N TYR A 445 6.12 -20.14 -4.71
CA TYR A 445 5.38 -18.96 -4.29
C TYR A 445 5.60 -17.77 -5.25
N LEU A 446 6.86 -17.42 -5.54
CA LEU A 446 7.21 -16.35 -6.47
C LEU A 446 6.65 -16.61 -7.87
N THR A 447 6.76 -17.86 -8.34
CA THR A 447 6.25 -18.27 -9.65
C THR A 447 4.74 -18.07 -9.75
N VAL A 448 3.99 -18.50 -8.73
CA VAL A 448 2.53 -18.39 -8.70
C VAL A 448 2.07 -16.93 -8.70
N GLN A 449 2.70 -16.07 -7.91
CA GLN A 449 2.36 -14.64 -7.87
C GLN A 449 2.62 -13.92 -9.20
N VAL A 450 3.80 -14.15 -9.80
CA VAL A 450 4.15 -13.55 -11.09
C VAL A 450 3.20 -14.04 -12.18
N LEU A 451 2.90 -15.34 -12.20
CA LEU A 451 1.94 -15.92 -13.12
C LEU A 451 0.55 -15.31 -12.93
N PHE A 452 0.10 -15.12 -11.69
CA PHE A 452 -1.18 -14.47 -11.40
C PHE A 452 -1.21 -13.05 -11.97
N ALA A 453 -0.21 -12.22 -11.65
CA ALA A 453 -0.15 -10.83 -12.10
C ALA A 453 -0.21 -10.71 -13.63
N TRP A 454 0.62 -11.48 -14.35
CA TRP A 454 0.64 -11.45 -15.81
C TRP A 454 -0.61 -12.05 -16.45
N THR A 455 -1.18 -13.10 -15.86
CA THR A 455 -2.38 -13.76 -16.38
C THR A 455 -3.61 -12.86 -16.24
N VAL A 456 -3.79 -12.22 -15.09
CA VAL A 456 -4.87 -11.25 -14.87
C VAL A 456 -4.66 -10.00 -15.72
N ALA A 457 -3.45 -9.46 -15.84
CA ALA A 457 -3.20 -8.28 -16.65
C ALA A 457 -3.48 -8.53 -18.15
N CYS A 458 -2.92 -9.59 -18.73
CA CYS A 458 -3.16 -9.95 -20.13
C CYS A 458 -4.62 -10.35 -20.38
N GLY A 459 -5.20 -11.13 -19.45
CA GLY A 459 -6.59 -11.58 -19.52
C GLY A 459 -7.57 -10.41 -19.47
N SER A 460 -7.33 -9.43 -18.60
CA SER A 460 -8.16 -8.23 -18.49
C SER A 460 -8.12 -7.39 -19.76
N MET A 461 -6.94 -7.20 -20.37
CA MET A 461 -6.84 -6.53 -21.68
C MET A 461 -7.65 -7.26 -22.76
N GLY A 462 -7.58 -8.59 -22.79
CA GLY A 462 -8.33 -9.42 -23.73
C GLY A 462 -9.85 -9.36 -23.50
N MET A 463 -10.28 -9.47 -22.25
CA MET A 463 -11.69 -9.38 -21.84
C MET A 463 -12.29 -8.05 -22.25
N PHE A 464 -11.65 -6.93 -21.90
CA PHE A 464 -12.14 -5.60 -22.23
C PHE A 464 -12.14 -5.33 -23.73
N ARG A 465 -11.16 -5.83 -24.48
CA ARG A 465 -11.17 -5.75 -25.94
C ARG A 465 -12.36 -6.50 -26.54
N SER A 466 -12.77 -7.63 -25.97
CA SER A 466 -13.93 -8.38 -26.48
C SER A 466 -15.28 -7.76 -26.07
N LEU A 467 -15.44 -7.43 -24.78
CA LEU A 467 -16.72 -7.02 -24.20
C LEU A 467 -17.01 -5.51 -24.32
N LEU A 468 -15.97 -4.67 -24.36
CA LEU A 468 -16.06 -3.21 -24.23
C LEU A 468 -15.32 -2.47 -25.35
N HIS A 469 -15.43 -2.96 -26.58
CA HIS A 469 -14.82 -2.33 -27.77
C HIS A 469 -15.57 -1.07 -28.26
N GLN A 470 -16.85 -0.93 -27.92
CA GLN A 470 -17.69 0.20 -28.34
C GLN A 470 -17.61 1.37 -27.37
N GLU A 471 -17.87 2.59 -27.87
CA GLU A 471 -17.92 3.78 -27.02
C GLU A 471 -19.12 3.72 -26.06
N ARG A 472 -18.84 3.75 -24.75
CA ARG A 472 -19.84 3.96 -23.71
C ARG A 472 -19.58 5.27 -22.98
N LYS A 473 -20.56 6.18 -23.01
CA LYS A 473 -20.43 7.53 -22.41
C LYS A 473 -20.13 7.49 -20.91
N SER A 474 -20.71 6.53 -20.17
CA SER A 474 -20.47 6.35 -18.73
C SER A 474 -19.04 5.91 -18.42
N LEU A 475 -18.54 4.88 -19.11
CA LEU A 475 -17.16 4.41 -18.94
C LEU A 475 -16.14 5.46 -19.38
N ARG A 476 -16.45 6.20 -20.45
CA ARG A 476 -15.65 7.36 -20.86
C ARG A 476 -15.61 8.42 -19.74
N TYR A 477 -16.74 8.73 -19.13
CA TYR A 477 -16.80 9.68 -18.02
C TYR A 477 -15.96 9.23 -16.82
N ILE A 478 -16.06 7.96 -16.41
CA ILE A 478 -15.26 7.40 -15.30
C ILE A 478 -13.77 7.35 -15.67
N SER A 479 -13.43 6.98 -16.91
CA SER A 479 -12.04 7.01 -17.38
C SER A 479 -11.46 8.43 -17.40
N ASP A 480 -12.30 9.43 -17.67
CA ASP A 480 -11.88 10.84 -17.71
C ASP A 480 -11.81 11.45 -16.29
N SER A 481 -12.58 10.94 -15.33
CA SER A 481 -12.49 11.34 -13.91
C SER A 481 -11.42 10.58 -13.14
N SER A 482 -10.89 9.50 -13.72
CA SER A 482 -9.98 8.54 -13.10
C SER A 482 -8.77 9.19 -12.42
N TYR A 483 -8.23 10.27 -12.99
CA TYR A 483 -7.10 11.00 -12.43
C TYR A 483 -7.48 11.78 -11.15
N TRP A 484 -8.67 12.39 -11.13
CA TRP A 484 -9.17 13.07 -9.93
C TRP A 484 -9.53 12.08 -8.83
N LEU A 485 -10.20 10.98 -9.19
CA LEU A 485 -10.52 9.90 -8.26
C LEU A 485 -9.24 9.35 -7.61
N TYR A 486 -8.17 9.17 -8.39
CA TYR A 486 -6.87 8.79 -7.87
C TYR A 486 -6.33 9.79 -6.84
N LEU A 487 -6.30 11.09 -7.16
CA LEU A 487 -5.71 12.10 -6.28
C LEU A 487 -6.47 12.25 -4.96
N ALA A 488 -7.80 12.32 -5.01
CA ALA A 488 -8.62 12.81 -3.90
C ALA A 488 -9.31 11.71 -3.06
N HIS A 489 -9.22 10.42 -3.42
CA HIS A 489 -9.97 9.38 -2.70
C HIS A 489 -9.49 9.15 -1.27
N MET A 490 -8.18 9.14 -1.00
CA MET A 490 -7.64 8.69 0.28
C MET A 490 -8.14 9.48 1.50
N PRO A 491 -8.13 10.84 1.52
CA PRO A 491 -8.66 11.58 2.66
C PRO A 491 -10.13 11.24 2.93
N LEU A 492 -10.92 11.11 1.86
CA LEU A 492 -12.35 10.82 1.97
C LEU A 492 -12.61 9.41 2.47
N VAL A 493 -11.84 8.42 2.01
CA VAL A 493 -11.92 7.02 2.49
C VAL A 493 -11.63 6.97 4.00
N LEU A 494 -10.55 7.61 4.47
CA LEU A 494 -10.19 7.63 5.89
C LEU A 494 -11.26 8.27 6.77
N ILE A 495 -11.80 9.43 6.35
CA ILE A 495 -12.88 10.10 7.08
C ILE A 495 -14.12 9.20 7.16
N LEU A 496 -14.52 8.58 6.04
CA LEU A 496 -15.70 7.72 6.03
C LEU A 496 -15.49 6.44 6.85
N GLN A 497 -14.30 5.82 6.77
CA GLN A 497 -13.92 4.70 7.63
C GLN A 497 -14.08 5.08 9.11
N PHE A 498 -13.56 6.24 9.52
CA PHE A 498 -13.67 6.69 10.90
C PHE A 498 -15.13 6.89 11.34
N ILE A 499 -15.97 7.46 10.48
CA ILE A 499 -17.39 7.70 10.76
C ILE A 499 -18.16 6.38 10.95
N VAL A 500 -17.94 5.38 10.10
CA VAL A 500 -18.72 4.13 10.11
C VAL A 500 -18.18 3.07 11.07
N ARG A 501 -16.97 3.25 11.60
CA ARG A 501 -16.22 2.26 12.40
C ARG A 501 -17.05 1.59 13.50
N ASP A 502 -17.78 2.43 14.24
CA ASP A 502 -18.51 2.05 15.45
C ASP A 502 -20.01 1.83 15.18
N TRP A 503 -20.44 1.83 13.92
CA TRP A 503 -21.83 1.59 13.56
C TRP A 503 -22.22 0.13 13.80
N PRO A 504 -23.43 -0.13 14.34
CA PRO A 504 -23.94 -1.49 14.59
C PRO A 504 -24.46 -2.16 13.31
N LEU A 505 -23.73 -2.03 12.20
CA LEU A 505 -24.05 -2.63 10.90
C LEU A 505 -23.02 -3.71 10.55
N PRO A 506 -23.38 -4.72 9.72
CA PRO A 506 -22.41 -5.70 9.23
C PRO A 506 -21.26 -5.04 8.44
N ALA A 507 -20.05 -5.58 8.59
CA ALA A 507 -18.85 -5.08 7.90
C ALA A 507 -19.03 -4.91 6.38
N LEU A 508 -19.68 -5.87 5.70
CA LEU A 508 -19.94 -5.80 4.27
C LEU A 508 -20.80 -4.58 3.89
N LEU A 509 -21.81 -4.24 4.70
CA LEU A 509 -22.67 -3.09 4.44
C LEU A 509 -21.90 -1.79 4.64
N LYS A 510 -21.15 -1.67 5.75
CA LYS A 510 -20.27 -0.52 6.01
C LYS A 510 -19.27 -0.31 4.87
N PHE A 511 -18.62 -1.38 4.43
CA PHE A 511 -17.71 -1.37 3.29
C PHE A 511 -18.37 -0.85 1.99
N THR A 512 -19.57 -1.35 1.66
CA THR A 512 -20.29 -0.87 0.46
C THR A 512 -20.69 0.60 0.56
N ILE A 513 -21.05 1.08 1.75
CA ILE A 513 -21.36 2.48 2.01
C ILE A 513 -20.10 3.33 1.79
N VAL A 514 -18.96 2.97 2.38
CA VAL A 514 -17.69 3.69 2.19
C VAL A 514 -17.35 3.76 0.69
N CYS A 515 -17.35 2.63 -0.02
CA CYS A 515 -17.04 2.60 -1.45
C CYS A 515 -18.00 3.48 -2.28
N GLY A 516 -19.30 3.36 -2.04
CA GLY A 516 -20.35 4.08 -2.76
C GLY A 516 -20.30 5.58 -2.52
N VAL A 517 -20.27 6.00 -1.26
CA VAL A 517 -20.23 7.41 -0.87
C VAL A 517 -18.93 8.06 -1.34
N THR A 518 -17.78 7.40 -1.19
CA THR A 518 -16.51 7.88 -1.75
C THR A 518 -16.63 8.10 -3.26
N THR A 519 -17.09 7.10 -4.00
CA THR A 519 -17.16 7.17 -5.47
C THR A 519 -18.12 8.27 -5.94
N ILE A 520 -19.32 8.34 -5.37
CA ILE A 520 -20.33 9.35 -5.73
C ILE A 520 -19.81 10.76 -5.44
N SER A 521 -19.25 10.98 -4.24
CA SER A 521 -18.71 12.29 -3.84
C SER A 521 -17.54 12.72 -4.72
N LEU A 522 -16.67 11.80 -5.13
CA LEU A 522 -15.57 12.08 -6.05
C LEU A 522 -16.06 12.38 -7.47
N LEU A 523 -17.11 11.71 -7.94
CA LEU A 523 -17.70 11.99 -9.26
C LEU A 523 -18.45 13.33 -9.29
N ILE A 524 -19.12 13.71 -8.20
CA ILE A 524 -19.76 15.02 -8.04
C ILE A 524 -18.71 16.12 -7.97
N SER A 525 -17.70 15.98 -7.10
CA SER A 525 -16.60 16.96 -7.01
C SER A 525 -15.83 17.09 -8.33
N TYR A 526 -15.64 15.98 -9.06
CA TYR A 526 -15.09 16.05 -10.41
C TYR A 526 -15.94 16.91 -11.35
N GLN A 527 -17.26 16.69 -11.37
CA GLN A 527 -18.17 17.42 -12.25
C GLN A 527 -18.21 18.92 -11.93
N LEU A 528 -18.21 19.29 -10.65
CA LEU A 528 -18.36 20.66 -10.18
C LEU A 528 -17.04 21.44 -10.17
N CYS A 529 -15.98 20.84 -9.60
CA CYS A 529 -14.74 21.54 -9.29
C CYS A 529 -13.64 21.33 -10.34
N VAL A 530 -13.70 20.24 -11.12
CA VAL A 530 -12.59 19.84 -12.00
C VAL A 530 -12.96 19.95 -13.48
N ARG A 531 -14.01 19.27 -13.93
CA ARG A 531 -14.23 18.95 -15.35
C ARG A 531 -14.20 20.14 -16.31
N TYR A 532 -14.74 21.29 -15.89
CA TYR A 532 -14.84 22.50 -16.71
C TYR A 532 -14.00 23.67 -16.16
N THR A 533 -13.03 23.38 -15.31
CA THR A 533 -12.16 24.40 -14.69
C THR A 533 -10.75 24.34 -15.27
N TRP A 534 -9.90 25.30 -14.88
CA TRP A 534 -8.47 25.29 -15.22
C TRP A 534 -7.79 23.99 -14.76
N LEU A 535 -8.26 23.42 -13.64
CA LEU A 535 -7.77 22.15 -13.10
C LEU A 535 -8.14 20.99 -14.02
N GLY A 536 -9.37 20.93 -14.56
CA GLY A 536 -9.74 19.94 -15.58
C GLY A 536 -8.93 20.08 -16.86
N ASN A 537 -8.66 21.31 -17.30
CA ASN A 537 -7.80 21.57 -18.46
C ASN A 537 -6.37 21.07 -18.24
N LEU A 538 -5.87 21.16 -17.01
CA LEU A 538 -4.56 20.67 -16.61
C LEU A 538 -4.51 19.14 -16.63
N LEU A 539 -5.46 18.50 -15.93
CA LEU A 539 -5.48 17.05 -15.70
C LEU A 539 -5.91 16.26 -16.94
N ASN A 540 -6.96 16.72 -17.62
CA ASN A 540 -7.64 15.96 -18.68
C ASN A 540 -7.55 16.61 -20.07
N GLY A 541 -7.13 17.87 -20.15
CA GLY A 541 -7.17 18.69 -21.36
C GLY A 541 -8.49 19.47 -21.49
N PRO A 542 -8.56 20.45 -22.42
CA PRO A 542 -9.67 21.38 -22.51
C PRO A 542 -11.00 20.70 -22.85
N ARG A 543 -12.06 21.07 -22.11
CA ARG A 543 -13.44 20.61 -22.36
C ARG A 543 -14.41 21.78 -22.35
N LYS A 544 -15.33 21.80 -23.33
CA LYS A 544 -16.41 22.79 -23.42
C LYS A 544 -17.69 22.22 -22.78
N ARG A 545 -18.46 23.08 -22.11
CA ARG A 545 -19.80 22.71 -21.65
C ARG A 545 -20.69 22.48 -22.89
N PRO A 546 -21.53 21.43 -22.91
CA PRO A 546 -22.55 21.33 -23.94
C PRO A 546 -23.43 22.58 -23.87
N GLN A 547 -23.57 23.29 -24.99
CA GLN A 547 -24.43 24.47 -25.05
C GLN A 547 -25.88 24.03 -24.77
N PRO A 548 -26.63 24.75 -23.91
CA PRO A 548 -28.04 24.45 -23.72
C PRO A 548 -28.77 24.64 -25.05
N LEU A 549 -29.67 23.71 -25.39
CA LEU A 549 -30.47 23.65 -26.63
C LEU A 549 -31.34 24.91 -26.91
N LEU A 550 -31.32 25.92 -26.03
CA LEU A 550 -32.09 27.16 -26.15
C LEU A 550 -31.71 28.03 -27.36
N THR A 551 -30.54 27.83 -27.98
CA THR A 551 -30.17 28.51 -29.23
C THR A 551 -30.70 27.82 -30.49
N ALA A 552 -31.17 26.57 -30.41
CA ALA A 552 -31.70 25.87 -31.59
C ALA A 552 -33.12 26.32 -31.95
N THR A 553 -33.91 26.79 -30.97
CA THR A 553 -35.25 27.33 -31.20
C THR A 553 -35.26 28.79 -31.66
N LEU A 554 -34.22 29.58 -31.34
CA LEU A 554 -34.09 30.96 -31.82
C LEU A 554 -33.51 31.04 -33.25
N ALA A 555 -32.82 30.00 -33.73
CA ALA A 555 -32.33 29.95 -35.10
C ALA A 555 -33.40 29.49 -36.12
N SER A 556 -34.51 28.90 -35.66
CA SER A 556 -35.63 28.49 -36.53
C SER A 556 -36.74 29.53 -36.67
N SER A 557 -36.72 30.62 -35.88
CA SER A 557 -37.73 31.68 -35.94
C SER A 557 -37.40 32.82 -36.91
N ASP A 558 -36.17 32.87 -37.45
CA ASP A 558 -35.71 33.95 -38.33
C ASP A 558 -35.78 33.62 -39.84
N ILE A 559 -36.48 32.55 -40.24
CA ILE A 559 -36.68 32.17 -41.66
C ILE A 559 -38.17 32.20 -42.03
N THR A 560 -38.90 33.29 -41.77
CA THR A 560 -40.17 33.56 -42.45
C THR A 560 -40.52 35.06 -42.46
N SER A 561 -39.77 35.91 -43.17
CA SER A 561 -40.32 37.22 -43.60
C SER A 561 -39.51 37.90 -44.72
N HIS A 562 -39.36 37.26 -45.89
CA HIS A 562 -39.09 38.01 -47.13
C HIS A 562 -39.72 37.30 -48.33
N THR A 563 -40.97 37.64 -48.63
CA THR A 563 -41.60 37.41 -49.95
C THR A 563 -41.09 38.47 -50.94
N PRO A 564 -40.48 38.11 -52.09
CA PRO A 564 -40.28 39.05 -53.18
C PRO A 564 -41.53 39.10 -54.07
N LYS A 565 -41.96 40.32 -54.41
CA LYS A 565 -43.04 40.61 -55.37
C LYS A 565 -42.68 40.09 -56.75
N SER A 566 -43.67 39.51 -57.42
CA SER A 566 -43.57 39.05 -58.80
C SER A 566 -43.52 40.23 -59.77
N THR A 567 -42.51 40.26 -60.64
CA THR A 567 -42.55 41.00 -61.91
C THR A 567 -42.41 39.98 -63.01
N GLY A 568 -43.45 39.84 -63.84
CA GLY A 568 -43.44 38.96 -65.00
C GLY A 568 -42.63 39.53 -66.15
N GLU A 569 -42.19 38.64 -67.04
CA GLU A 569 -42.28 38.82 -68.49
C GLU A 569 -41.94 37.51 -69.22
N MET A 570 -42.65 37.30 -70.32
CA MET A 570 -42.68 36.11 -71.18
C MET A 570 -41.57 36.15 -72.24
N SER A 571 -41.19 34.95 -72.72
CA SER A 571 -40.78 34.60 -74.09
C SER A 571 -39.69 35.40 -74.81
N GLY A 572 -38.63 34.69 -75.19
CA GLY A 572 -37.60 35.05 -76.16
C GLY A 572 -36.52 33.99 -76.21
#